data_AF-A0A7S2GWB9-F1
#
_entry.id   AF-A0A7S2GWB9-F1
#
_cell.length_a   1.000
_cell.length_b   1.000
_cell.length_c   1.000
_cell.angle_alpha   90.00
_cell.angle_beta   90.00
_cell.angle_gamma   90.00
#
_symmetry.space_group_name_H-M   'P 1'
#
loop_
_entity.id
_entity.type
_entity.pdbx_description
1 polymer ?
#
loop_
_entity_poly.entity_id
_entity_poly.type
_entity_poly.pdbx_seq_one_letter_code
_entity_poly.pdbx_strand_id
1 'polypeptide(L)'
;DWANSHVIVPVADLMNHSGTPNATWGFSADGDFVVKATRQIEAGEEVLISYGSEKSNVRLFRTYGFTLHPDFENCCSIRVWPSLASDIYAAFLPENVRGKVLDMETTRVDGSATVLIEACRAHGTDPAGFLRRLCEHFLARYEADPQLQRALACLRRERSAVPSSHEWWVDEGPGLGDPVEGPIVDESGDAE
;
A
#
# COMPACT_ATOMS: atom_id res chain seq x y z
N ASP A 1 8.62 5.42 -28.58
CA ASP A 1 7.69 6.00 -27.60
C ASP A 1 8.25 5.76 -26.21
N TRP A 2 9.11 6.66 -25.73
CA TRP A 2 9.87 6.50 -24.47
C TRP A 2 9.02 6.88 -23.25
N ALA A 3 7.83 7.44 -23.46
CA ALA A 3 6.94 7.91 -22.41
C ALA A 3 6.47 6.81 -21.43
N ASN A 4 6.66 5.52 -21.78
CA ASN A 4 6.34 4.36 -20.95
C ASN A 4 7.55 3.49 -20.58
N SER A 5 8.77 3.98 -20.74
CA SER A 5 9.98 3.23 -20.36
C SER A 5 10.41 3.59 -18.95
N HIS A 6 10.61 2.59 -18.09
CA HIS A 6 11.25 2.78 -16.79
C HIS A 6 12.76 2.95 -17.01
N VAL A 7 13.33 4.00 -16.42
CA VAL A 7 14.76 4.32 -16.50
C VAL A 7 15.32 4.48 -15.08
N ILE A 8 16.61 4.22 -14.95
CA ILE A 8 17.40 4.53 -13.75
C ILE A 8 18.01 5.91 -13.97
N VAL A 9 17.88 6.80 -13.01
CA VAL A 9 18.42 8.16 -13.07
C VAL A 9 19.49 8.29 -11.99
N PRO A 10 20.78 8.10 -12.34
CA PRO A 10 21.86 8.22 -11.39
C PRO A 10 21.79 9.54 -10.62
N VAL A 11 22.21 9.51 -9.35
CA VAL A 11 22.09 10.62 -8.38
C VAL A 11 20.66 10.90 -7.93
N ALA A 12 19.69 11.04 -8.85
CA ALA A 12 18.30 11.30 -8.46
C ALA A 12 17.67 10.11 -7.70
N ASP A 13 18.04 8.87 -8.05
CA ASP A 13 17.58 7.67 -7.35
C ASP A 13 18.10 7.55 -5.91
N LEU A 14 19.05 8.40 -5.49
CA LEU A 14 19.51 8.47 -4.10
C LEU A 14 18.59 9.33 -3.21
N MET A 15 17.67 10.11 -3.80
CA MET A 15 16.80 11.00 -3.04
C MET A 15 15.64 10.22 -2.42
N ASN A 16 15.44 10.39 -1.12
CA ASN A 16 14.38 9.69 -0.40
C ASN A 16 12.98 10.27 -0.67
N HIS A 17 11.98 9.44 -0.42
CA HIS A 17 10.58 9.84 -0.46
C HIS A 17 10.20 10.63 0.80
N SER A 18 9.35 11.65 0.63
CA SER A 18 8.61 12.28 1.74
C SER A 18 7.16 12.53 1.36
N GLY A 19 6.26 12.46 2.34
CA GLY A 19 4.89 12.96 2.22
C GLY A 19 4.81 14.48 2.12
N THR A 20 5.86 15.19 2.56
CA THR A 20 6.02 16.65 2.46
C THR A 20 7.37 16.98 1.80
N PRO A 21 7.53 16.69 0.50
CA PRO A 21 8.81 16.85 -0.20
C PRO A 21 9.22 18.32 -0.32
N ASN A 22 10.53 18.59 -0.26
CA ASN A 22 11.11 19.91 -0.46
C ASN A 22 11.73 20.09 -1.86
N ALA A 23 11.64 19.07 -2.72
CA ALA A 23 11.99 19.11 -4.12
C ALA A 23 10.98 18.34 -4.99
N THR A 24 10.92 18.71 -6.27
CA THR A 24 10.16 18.02 -7.32
C THR A 24 11.08 17.65 -8.47
N TRP A 25 10.66 16.74 -9.34
CA TRP A 25 11.43 16.33 -10.50
C TRP A 25 10.58 16.30 -11.76
N GLY A 26 11.24 16.38 -12.92
CA GLY A 26 10.62 16.26 -14.23
C GLY A 26 11.66 16.29 -15.33
N PHE A 27 11.21 16.28 -16.59
CA PHE A 27 12.10 16.42 -17.75
C PHE A 27 12.04 17.84 -18.31
N SER A 28 13.19 18.39 -18.72
CA SER A 28 13.27 19.66 -19.45
C SER A 28 12.76 19.50 -20.89
N ALA A 29 12.61 20.62 -21.62
CA ALA A 29 12.27 20.58 -23.04
C ALA A 29 13.35 19.89 -23.88
N ASP A 30 14.60 19.93 -23.41
CA ASP A 30 15.76 19.31 -24.05
C ASP A 30 15.94 17.82 -23.65
N GLY A 31 15.09 17.32 -22.75
CA GLY A 31 15.09 15.92 -22.31
C GLY A 31 15.95 15.63 -21.08
N ASP A 32 16.50 16.66 -20.43
CA ASP A 32 17.28 16.48 -19.20
C ASP A 32 16.37 16.14 -18.02
N PHE A 33 16.81 15.24 -17.13
CA PHE A 33 16.15 15.04 -15.84
C PHE A 33 16.54 16.17 -14.88
N VAL A 34 15.55 16.89 -14.37
CA VAL A 34 15.75 18.07 -13.53
C VAL A 34 15.06 17.89 -12.20
N VAL A 35 15.82 18.00 -11.10
CA VAL A 35 15.29 18.16 -9.75
C VAL A 35 15.30 19.65 -9.39
N LYS A 36 14.16 20.16 -8.92
CA LYS A 36 13.99 21.57 -8.52
C LYS A 36 13.51 21.63 -7.08
N ALA A 37 14.19 22.42 -6.25
CA ALA A 37 13.70 22.74 -4.91
C ALA A 37 12.35 23.48 -5.00
N THR A 38 11.40 23.10 -4.15
CA THR A 38 10.07 23.75 -4.06
C THR A 38 10.04 24.85 -3.01
N ARG A 39 11.09 24.93 -2.19
CA ARG A 39 11.35 25.99 -1.21
C ARG A 39 12.87 26.12 -0.99
N GLN A 40 13.27 27.09 -0.17
CA GLN A 40 14.63 27.16 0.34
C GLN A 40 14.96 25.89 1.16
N ILE A 41 16.14 25.31 0.93
CA ILE A 41 16.67 24.13 1.62
C ILE A 41 17.97 24.57 2.30
N GLU A 42 18.04 24.42 3.62
CA GLU A 42 19.18 24.88 4.41
C GLU A 42 20.39 23.94 4.28
N ALA A 43 21.59 24.45 4.55
CA ALA A 43 22.79 23.62 4.53
C ALA A 43 22.69 22.48 5.58
N GLY A 44 22.83 21.23 5.12
CA GLY A 44 22.68 20.03 5.95
C GLY A 44 21.27 19.47 6.00
N GLU A 45 20.28 20.15 5.43
CA GLU A 45 18.93 19.61 5.26
C GLU A 45 18.90 18.60 4.10
N GLU A 46 18.19 17.48 4.28
CA GLU A 46 18.05 16.45 3.25
C GLU A 46 17.15 16.93 2.10
N VAL A 47 17.52 16.62 0.86
CA VAL A 47 16.68 16.85 -0.33
C VAL A 47 15.74 15.66 -0.51
N LEU A 48 14.45 15.91 -0.33
CA LEU A 48 13.38 14.91 -0.34
C LEU A 48 12.43 15.15 -1.51
N ILE A 49 12.14 14.09 -2.25
CA ILE A 49 11.22 14.11 -3.39
C ILE A 49 9.95 13.30 -3.10
N SER A 50 8.95 13.42 -3.98
CA SER A 50 7.82 12.49 -3.98
C SER A 50 8.07 11.37 -4.99
N TYR A 51 7.88 10.11 -4.56
CA TYR A 51 7.81 8.98 -5.47
C TYR A 51 6.42 8.86 -6.12
N GLY A 52 5.45 9.66 -5.68
CA GLY A 52 4.05 9.63 -6.09
C GLY A 52 3.17 9.93 -4.87
N SER A 53 2.37 10.99 -4.92
CA SER A 53 1.53 11.41 -3.78
C SER A 53 0.37 10.46 -3.51
N GLU A 54 0.08 9.57 -4.47
CA GLU A 54 -0.99 8.59 -4.45
C GLU A 54 -0.56 7.19 -3.98
N LYS A 55 0.66 7.03 -3.46
CA LYS A 55 1.16 5.75 -2.95
C LYS A 55 0.80 5.56 -1.48
N SER A 56 -0.01 4.55 -1.20
CA SER A 56 -0.29 4.07 0.16
C SER A 56 0.94 3.39 0.79
N ASN A 57 0.92 3.19 2.11
CA ASN A 57 1.97 2.47 2.81
C ASN A 57 2.12 1.03 2.30
N VAL A 58 1.02 0.37 1.91
CA VAL A 58 1.08 -0.97 1.30
C VAL A 58 1.88 -0.96 -0.02
N ARG A 59 1.71 0.08 -0.84
CA ARG A 59 2.45 0.22 -2.11
C ARG A 59 3.90 0.61 -1.88
N LEU A 60 4.16 1.51 -0.93
CA LEU A 60 5.52 1.91 -0.54
C LEU A 60 6.30 0.70 0.00
N PHE A 61 5.72 -0.06 0.92
CA PHE A 61 6.38 -1.21 1.52
C PHE A 61 6.71 -2.27 0.48
N ARG A 62 5.74 -2.59 -0.39
CA ARG A 62 5.93 -3.60 -1.42
C ARG A 62 6.97 -3.22 -2.49
N THR A 63 7.05 -1.94 -2.84
CA THR A 63 7.89 -1.48 -3.96
C THR A 63 9.27 -1.01 -3.51
N TYR A 64 9.34 -0.40 -2.32
CA TYR A 64 10.51 0.30 -1.83
C TYR A 64 10.98 -0.20 -0.44
N GLY A 65 10.25 -1.09 0.21
CA GLY A 65 10.67 -1.68 1.49
C GLY A 65 10.48 -0.79 2.72
N PHE A 66 9.74 0.33 2.61
CA PHE A 66 9.47 1.23 3.74
C PHE A 66 8.00 1.69 3.79
N THR A 67 7.59 2.26 4.92
CA THR A 67 6.31 2.96 5.09
C THR A 67 6.55 4.36 5.63
N LEU A 68 5.58 5.26 5.46
CA LEU A 68 5.55 6.55 6.13
C LEU A 68 4.74 6.44 7.41
N HIS A 69 4.93 7.42 8.31
CA HIS A 69 4.03 7.59 9.45
C HIS A 69 2.58 7.71 8.95
N PRO A 70 1.60 7.08 9.62
CA PRO A 70 0.19 7.11 9.20
C PRO A 70 -0.38 8.51 8.92
N ASP A 71 0.10 9.55 9.60
CA ASP A 71 -0.29 10.96 9.40
C ASP A 71 0.04 11.49 8.01
N PHE A 72 1.05 10.91 7.35
CA PHE A 72 1.45 11.23 5.99
C PHE A 72 0.84 10.27 4.95
N GLU A 73 0.07 9.25 5.38
CA GLU A 73 -0.59 8.32 4.47
C GLU A 73 -1.86 8.95 3.89
N ASN A 74 -1.75 9.46 2.66
CA ASN A 74 -2.86 10.14 1.98
C ASN A 74 -3.95 9.19 1.45
N CYS A 75 -3.63 7.90 1.28
CA CYS A 75 -4.58 6.91 0.81
C CYS A 75 -4.31 5.54 1.43
N CYS A 76 -5.38 4.78 1.69
CA CYS A 76 -5.27 3.37 2.04
C CYS A 76 -5.58 2.54 0.79
N SER A 77 -4.87 1.43 0.63
CA SER A 77 -5.11 0.52 -0.48
C SER A 77 -5.15 -0.94 -0.04
N ILE A 78 -5.93 -1.74 -0.73
CA ILE A 78 -5.91 -3.21 -0.62
C ILE A 78 -5.66 -3.82 -2.00
N ARG A 79 -4.80 -4.84 -2.03
CA ARG A 79 -4.59 -5.69 -3.20
C ARG A 79 -5.15 -7.08 -2.92
N VAL A 80 -6.07 -7.52 -3.75
CA VAL A 80 -6.71 -8.84 -3.66
C VAL A 80 -6.21 -9.73 -4.79
N TRP A 81 -5.55 -10.81 -4.39
CA TRP A 81 -5.16 -11.90 -5.27
C TRP A 81 -6.35 -12.86 -5.45
N PRO A 82 -6.71 -13.25 -6.69
CA PRO A 82 -7.87 -14.10 -6.92
C PRO A 82 -7.82 -15.44 -6.20
N SER A 83 -6.63 -16.00 -6.00
CA SER A 83 -6.43 -17.26 -5.26
C SER A 83 -6.88 -17.18 -3.80
N LEU A 84 -6.93 -15.98 -3.21
CA LEU A 84 -7.39 -15.77 -1.83
C LEU A 84 -8.91 -15.62 -1.73
N ALA A 85 -9.61 -15.44 -2.85
CA ALA A 85 -11.05 -15.18 -2.92
C ALA A 85 -11.71 -15.94 -4.09
N SER A 86 -11.21 -17.13 -4.44
CA SER A 86 -11.56 -17.85 -5.66
C SER A 86 -13.06 -18.09 -5.80
N ASP A 87 -13.74 -18.44 -4.71
CA ASP A 87 -15.16 -18.74 -4.69
C ASP A 87 -16.01 -17.49 -4.98
N ILE A 88 -15.55 -16.33 -4.50
CA ILE A 88 -16.20 -15.04 -4.73
C ILE A 88 -16.01 -14.65 -6.20
N TYR A 89 -14.79 -14.78 -6.71
CA TYR A 89 -14.52 -14.54 -8.13
C TYR A 89 -15.35 -15.47 -9.02
N ALA A 90 -15.47 -16.75 -8.67
CA ALA A 90 -16.26 -17.71 -9.42
C ALA A 90 -17.76 -17.40 -9.43
N ALA A 91 -18.28 -16.87 -8.31
CA ALA A 91 -19.69 -16.53 -8.16
C ALA A 91 -20.11 -15.26 -8.93
N PHE A 92 -19.19 -14.30 -9.11
CA PHE A 92 -19.54 -12.98 -9.67
C PHE A 92 -18.93 -12.69 -11.04
N LEU A 93 -17.79 -13.31 -11.40
CA LEU A 93 -17.03 -12.92 -12.59
C LEU A 93 -17.05 -14.01 -13.67
N PRO A 94 -17.03 -13.62 -14.96
CA PRO A 94 -16.85 -14.55 -16.06
C PRO A 94 -15.43 -15.12 -16.06
N GLU A 95 -15.27 -16.35 -16.55
CA GLU A 95 -14.03 -17.14 -16.42
C GLU A 95 -12.78 -16.41 -16.94
N ASN A 96 -12.92 -15.67 -18.05
CA ASN A 96 -11.83 -14.95 -18.71
C ASN A 96 -11.21 -13.82 -17.88
N VAL A 97 -11.86 -13.36 -16.81
CA VAL A 97 -11.31 -12.31 -15.93
C VAL A 97 -11.03 -12.79 -14.50
N ARG A 98 -11.33 -14.05 -14.16
CA ARG A 98 -11.15 -14.57 -12.79
C ARG A 98 -9.71 -14.55 -12.32
N GLY A 99 -8.73 -14.55 -13.22
CA GLY A 99 -7.31 -14.45 -12.89
C GLY A 99 -6.80 -13.02 -12.62
N LYS A 100 -7.63 -11.99 -12.73
CA LYS A 100 -7.19 -10.59 -12.58
C LYS A 100 -7.12 -10.16 -11.11
N VAL A 101 -5.96 -9.65 -10.72
CA VAL A 101 -5.76 -8.97 -9.42
C VAL A 101 -6.67 -7.75 -9.33
N LEU A 102 -7.26 -7.54 -8.16
CA LEU A 102 -8.04 -6.35 -7.85
C LEU A 102 -7.22 -5.45 -6.93
N ASP A 103 -6.96 -4.22 -7.35
CA ASP A 103 -6.48 -3.15 -6.49
C ASP A 103 -7.64 -2.21 -6.17
N MET A 104 -7.77 -1.82 -4.90
CA MET A 104 -8.72 -0.81 -4.46
C MET A 104 -8.00 0.24 -3.62
N GLU A 105 -8.41 1.49 -3.77
CA GLU A 105 -7.86 2.63 -3.04
C GLU A 105 -8.99 3.52 -2.51
N THR A 106 -8.75 4.22 -1.41
CA THR A 106 -9.75 5.11 -0.80
C THR A 106 -10.00 6.41 -1.58
N THR A 107 -9.04 6.84 -2.41
CA THR A 107 -9.08 8.14 -3.10
C THR A 107 -9.40 8.04 -4.58
N ARG A 108 -9.36 6.83 -5.17
CA ARG A 108 -9.66 6.61 -6.60
C ARG A 108 -10.09 5.18 -6.89
N VAL A 109 -10.74 5.00 -8.03
CA VAL A 109 -11.05 3.68 -8.59
C VAL A 109 -9.89 3.26 -9.50
N ASP A 110 -9.18 2.21 -9.11
CA ASP A 110 -8.09 1.64 -9.91
C ASP A 110 -8.64 0.98 -11.19
N GLY A 111 -7.84 0.97 -12.26
CA GLY A 111 -8.24 0.37 -13.54
C GLY A 111 -8.61 -1.11 -13.41
N SER A 112 -7.97 -1.85 -12.51
CA SER A 112 -8.33 -3.25 -12.23
C SER A 112 -9.73 -3.38 -11.62
N ALA A 113 -10.11 -2.48 -10.72
CA ALA A 113 -11.45 -2.43 -10.14
C ALA A 113 -12.50 -2.12 -11.22
N THR A 114 -12.25 -1.12 -12.07
CA THR A 114 -13.13 -0.79 -13.20
C THR A 114 -13.36 -2.00 -14.11
N VAL A 115 -12.29 -2.68 -14.51
CA VAL A 115 -12.38 -3.88 -15.37
C VAL A 115 -13.23 -4.98 -14.75
N LEU A 116 -13.07 -5.26 -13.46
CA LEU A 116 -13.85 -6.30 -12.79
C LEU A 116 -15.31 -5.90 -12.57
N ILE A 117 -15.58 -4.64 -12.23
CA ILE A 117 -16.94 -4.12 -12.06
C ILE A 117 -17.71 -4.17 -13.39
N GLU A 118 -17.08 -3.76 -14.49
CA GLU A 118 -17.65 -3.85 -15.83
C GLU A 118 -17.89 -5.30 -16.24
N ALA A 119 -16.96 -6.21 -15.91
CA ALA A 119 -17.13 -7.63 -16.16
C ALA A 119 -18.29 -8.25 -15.37
N CYS A 120 -18.49 -7.88 -14.10
CA CYS A 120 -19.69 -8.26 -13.33
C CYS A 120 -20.96 -7.81 -14.05
N ARG A 121 -21.02 -6.52 -14.44
CA ARG A 121 -22.19 -5.95 -15.12
C ARG A 121 -22.48 -6.67 -16.44
N ALA A 122 -21.46 -6.91 -17.25
CA ALA A 122 -21.58 -7.62 -18.53
C ALA A 122 -21.98 -9.10 -18.36
N HIS A 123 -21.57 -9.73 -17.25
CA HIS A 123 -21.93 -11.10 -16.90
C HIS A 123 -23.35 -11.22 -16.31
N GLY A 124 -24.01 -10.10 -16.00
CA GLY A 124 -25.35 -10.08 -15.40
C GLY A 124 -25.36 -10.31 -13.89
N THR A 125 -24.21 -10.15 -13.21
CA THR A 125 -24.08 -10.24 -11.75
C THR A 125 -24.08 -8.84 -11.12
N ASP A 126 -24.32 -8.76 -9.81
CA ASP A 126 -24.34 -7.50 -9.07
C ASP A 126 -22.91 -7.03 -8.71
N PRO A 127 -22.39 -5.93 -9.29
CA PRO A 127 -21.06 -5.44 -8.97
C PRO A 127 -20.93 -4.94 -7.53
N ALA A 128 -21.99 -4.39 -6.95
CA ALA A 128 -21.96 -3.92 -5.56
C ALA A 128 -21.90 -5.12 -4.60
N GLY A 129 -22.68 -6.16 -4.87
CA GLY A 129 -22.63 -7.45 -4.18
C GLY A 129 -21.25 -8.10 -4.26
N PHE A 130 -20.60 -8.08 -5.43
CA PHE A 130 -19.23 -8.57 -5.60
C PHE A 130 -18.25 -7.88 -4.64
N LEU A 131 -18.20 -6.54 -4.69
CA LEU A 131 -17.28 -5.77 -3.84
C LEU A 131 -17.60 -5.94 -2.35
N ARG A 132 -18.89 -5.96 -1.98
CA ARG A 132 -19.33 -6.17 -0.60
C ARG A 132 -18.87 -7.52 -0.07
N ARG A 133 -19.16 -8.61 -0.79
CA ARG A 133 -18.78 -9.97 -0.37
C ARG A 133 -17.26 -10.08 -0.23
N LEU A 134 -16.52 -9.47 -1.16
CA LEU A 134 -15.06 -9.43 -1.13
C LEU A 134 -14.55 -8.70 0.12
N CYS A 135 -15.07 -7.50 0.42
CA CYS A 135 -14.72 -6.76 1.64
C CYS A 135 -15.08 -7.53 2.91
N GLU A 136 -16.28 -8.12 2.99
CA GLU A 136 -16.71 -8.94 4.14
C GLU A 136 -15.80 -10.16 4.34
N HIS A 137 -15.37 -10.81 3.25
CA HIS A 137 -14.45 -11.94 3.32
C HIS A 137 -13.11 -11.58 3.95
N PHE A 138 -12.48 -10.49 3.49
CA PHE A 138 -11.19 -10.07 4.04
C PHE A 138 -11.32 -9.44 5.42
N LEU A 139 -12.39 -8.68 5.68
CA LEU A 139 -12.67 -8.13 6.99
C LEU A 139 -12.76 -9.25 8.04
N ALA A 140 -13.55 -10.30 7.77
CA ALA A 140 -13.67 -11.44 8.68
C ALA A 140 -12.32 -12.12 8.95
N ARG A 141 -11.42 -12.18 7.97
CA ARG A 141 -10.07 -12.73 8.15
C ARG A 141 -9.21 -11.85 9.04
N TYR A 142 -9.23 -10.53 8.82
CA TYR A 142 -8.50 -9.60 9.67
C TYR A 142 -9.02 -9.63 11.11
N GLU A 143 -10.34 -9.68 11.28
CA GLU A 143 -10.98 -9.76 12.60
C GLU A 143 -10.74 -11.09 13.31
N ALA A 144 -10.43 -12.17 12.58
CA ALA A 144 -10.06 -13.46 13.17
C ALA A 144 -8.57 -13.58 13.49
N ASP A 145 -7.71 -12.68 12.99
CA ASP A 145 -6.26 -12.77 13.17
C ASP A 145 -5.85 -12.27 14.58
N PRO A 146 -5.29 -13.13 15.45
CA PRO A 146 -4.86 -12.75 16.79
C PRO A 146 -3.80 -11.64 16.82
N GLN A 147 -2.91 -11.61 15.82
CA GLN A 147 -1.82 -10.62 15.76
C GLN A 147 -2.35 -9.21 15.48
N LEU A 148 -3.51 -9.10 14.84
CA LEU A 148 -4.12 -7.83 14.49
C LEU A 148 -5.09 -7.30 15.54
N GLN A 149 -5.48 -8.10 16.54
CA GLN A 149 -6.53 -7.70 17.49
C GLN A 149 -6.20 -6.42 18.24
N ARG A 150 -4.93 -6.24 18.63
CA ARG A 150 -4.49 -5.02 19.31
C ARG A 150 -4.64 -3.80 18.41
N ALA A 151 -4.09 -3.86 17.19
CA ALA A 151 -4.18 -2.79 16.22
C ALA A 151 -5.64 -2.47 15.85
N LEU A 152 -6.48 -3.49 15.66
CA LEU A 152 -7.91 -3.32 15.38
C LEU A 152 -8.66 -2.70 16.57
N ALA A 153 -8.33 -3.06 17.81
CA ALA A 153 -8.92 -2.46 19.00
C ALA A 153 -8.55 -0.97 19.12
N CYS A 154 -7.28 -0.61 18.92
CA CYS A 154 -6.84 0.79 18.86
C CYS A 154 -7.55 1.54 17.73
N LEU A 155 -7.59 0.97 16.52
CA LEU A 155 -8.28 1.57 15.37
C LEU A 155 -9.76 1.86 15.66
N ARG A 156 -10.49 0.89 16.24
CA ARG A 156 -11.89 1.08 16.61
C ARG A 156 -12.06 2.14 17.68
N ARG A 157 -11.20 2.16 18.70
CA ARG A 157 -11.24 3.15 19.79
C ARG A 157 -11.02 4.56 19.25
N GLU A 158 -9.90 4.79 18.55
CA GLU A 158 -9.54 6.12 18.04
C GLU A 158 -10.58 6.63 17.02
N ARG A 159 -11.03 5.76 16.10
CA ARG A 159 -12.00 6.15 15.07
C ARG A 159 -13.44 6.26 15.57
N SER A 160 -13.76 5.74 16.75
CA SER A 160 -15.07 6.01 17.38
C SER A 160 -15.22 7.46 17.82
N ALA A 161 -14.10 8.12 18.17
CA ALA A 161 -14.07 9.53 18.54
C ALA A 161 -13.81 10.43 17.32
N VAL A 162 -12.81 10.06 16.50
CA VAL A 162 -12.41 10.84 15.31
C VAL A 162 -12.28 9.89 14.11
N PRO A 163 -13.28 9.80 13.21
CA PRO A 163 -13.29 8.80 12.13
C PRO A 163 -12.06 8.81 11.21
N SER A 164 -11.38 9.96 11.09
CA SER A 164 -10.17 10.16 10.29
C SER A 164 -8.86 9.98 11.06
N SER A 165 -8.90 9.54 12.33
CA SER A 165 -7.71 9.42 13.17
C SER A 165 -6.70 8.41 12.60
N HIS A 166 -5.42 8.82 12.66
CA HIS A 166 -4.23 8.02 12.37
C HIS A 166 -3.55 7.50 13.66
N GLU A 167 -4.00 7.94 14.84
CA GLU A 167 -3.42 7.65 16.17
C GLU A 167 -3.57 6.17 16.59
N TRP A 168 -4.25 5.36 15.77
CA TRP A 168 -4.45 3.94 16.05
C TRP A 168 -3.13 3.14 16.13
N TRP A 169 -2.03 3.71 15.65
CA TRP A 169 -0.68 3.15 15.67
C TRP A 169 0.21 3.71 16.80
N VAL A 170 -0.18 4.81 17.45
CA VAL A 170 0.71 5.56 18.37
C VAL A 170 0.76 4.93 19.77
N ASP A 171 -0.23 4.10 20.12
CA ASP A 171 -0.39 3.49 21.45
C ASP A 171 0.19 2.06 21.52
N GLU A 172 1.34 1.86 20.87
CA GLU A 172 2.24 0.77 21.22
C GLU A 172 3.00 1.14 22.50
N GLY A 173 2.27 1.28 23.62
CA GLY A 173 2.91 1.37 24.94
C GLY A 173 3.97 0.27 25.12
N PRO A 174 4.95 0.43 26.03
CA PRO A 174 6.26 -0.26 26.09
C PRO A 174 6.29 -1.80 26.25
N GLY A 175 5.25 -2.51 25.80
CA GLY A 175 5.05 -3.96 25.88
C GLY A 175 4.88 -4.67 24.53
N LEU A 176 5.27 -4.08 23.38
CA LEU A 176 6.01 -4.90 22.41
C LEU A 176 7.43 -4.96 22.98
N GLY A 177 7.64 -5.72 24.04
CA GLY A 177 7.98 -7.12 23.82
C GLY A 177 9.34 -7.07 23.16
N ASP A 178 10.40 -7.15 23.97
CA ASP A 178 11.73 -7.50 23.48
C ASP A 178 11.55 -8.53 22.35
N PRO A 179 12.26 -8.38 21.21
CA PRO A 179 12.11 -9.30 20.09
C PRO A 179 12.08 -10.70 20.67
N VAL A 180 11.00 -11.43 20.42
CA VAL A 180 10.89 -12.82 20.89
C VAL A 180 12.14 -13.49 20.35
N GLU A 181 13.13 -13.74 21.21
CA GLU A 181 14.30 -14.52 20.89
C GLU A 181 13.76 -15.91 20.60
N GLY A 182 13.36 -16.12 19.35
CA GLY A 182 13.20 -17.45 18.81
C GLY A 182 14.52 -18.18 19.06
N PRO A 183 14.48 -19.46 19.43
CA PRO A 183 15.71 -20.21 19.69
C PRO A 183 16.62 -20.03 18.47
N ILE A 184 17.81 -19.49 18.72
CA ILE A 184 18.90 -19.49 17.76
C ILE A 184 19.15 -20.96 17.48
N VAL A 185 18.67 -21.45 16.34
CA VAL A 185 18.99 -22.79 15.86
C VAL A 185 20.45 -22.70 15.46
N ASP A 186 21.30 -23.24 16.32
CA ASP A 186 22.71 -23.45 16.03
C ASP A 186 22.80 -24.48 14.89
N GLU A 187 22.96 -23.99 13.65
CA GLU A 187 23.25 -24.82 12.47
C GLU A 187 24.74 -25.23 12.42
N SER A 188 25.39 -25.47 13.56
CA SER A 188 26.61 -26.28 13.62
C SER A 188 26.26 -27.77 13.52
N GLY A 189 25.66 -28.15 12.39
CA GLY A 189 25.50 -29.54 11.96
C GLY A 189 26.74 -29.97 11.19
N ASP A 190 27.48 -30.87 11.81
CA ASP A 190 28.72 -31.50 11.35
C ASP A 190 28.73 -31.91 9.86
N ALA A 191 29.81 -31.52 9.18
CA ALA A 191 30.24 -32.17 7.96
C ALA A 191 31.09 -33.40 8.33
N GLU A 192 30.49 -34.58 8.20
CA GLU A 192 31.21 -35.85 7.92
C GLU A 192 30.76 -36.40 6.57
#